data_AF-A0A371PPB7-F1
#
_entry.id   AF-A0A371PPB7-F1
#
_cell.length_a   1.000
_cell.length_b   1.000
_cell.length_c   1.000
_cell.angle_alpha   90.00
_cell.angle_beta   90.00
_cell.angle_gamma   90.00
#
_symmetry.space_group_name_H-M   'P 1'
#
loop_
_entity.id
_entity.type
_entity.pdbx_description
1 polymer ?
#
loop_
_entity_poly.entity_id
_entity_poly.type
_entity_poly.pdbx_seq_one_letter_code
_entity_poly.pdbx_strand_id
1 'polypeptide(L)'
;MRQPKKDYSLNPPVFTAESMYTFMIRWGIREDEVMFIQPMLLTEKAEPFKDDRYWFEPLVDGQRLQLHLSTGKALLLTRHGNDVTAQYPELHNVPLRKPADVVLDGEAACLNPETGRTDFDSLQERFRMKGTARIREARKTLPIVYFVFDILMYNGLDLRDLPLISRRNLLETLLEDNHHYVKMKHWERDGIAVYEAARKLGWEGIAGKHKYSRYIEGRSDSWLRIDRR
;
A
#
# COMPACT_ATOMS: atom_id res chain seq x y z
N MET A 1 -24.57 12.94 -23.65
CA MET A 1 -23.59 12.19 -24.48
C MET A 1 -22.30 12.06 -23.68
N ARG A 2 -21.84 10.84 -23.38
CA ARG A 2 -20.56 10.62 -22.70
C ARG A 2 -19.42 10.87 -23.70
N GLN A 3 -18.47 11.73 -23.35
CA GLN A 3 -17.25 11.89 -24.15
C GLN A 3 -16.41 10.60 -24.10
N PRO A 4 -15.69 10.24 -25.17
CA PRO A 4 -14.84 9.06 -25.19
C PRO A 4 -13.71 9.18 -24.14
N LYS A 5 -13.48 8.13 -23.35
CA LYS A 5 -12.36 8.05 -22.41
C LYS A 5 -11.05 8.10 -23.22
N LYS A 6 -10.20 9.10 -22.97
CA LYS A 6 -8.86 9.18 -23.56
C LYS A 6 -7.93 8.14 -22.91
N ASP A 7 -7.15 7.45 -23.74
CA ASP A 7 -6.10 6.53 -23.32
C ASP A 7 -4.82 7.32 -23.00
N TYR A 8 -4.42 7.32 -21.72
CA TYR A 8 -3.25 8.02 -21.22
C TYR A 8 -2.09 7.07 -20.86
N SER A 9 -2.15 5.79 -21.26
CA SER A 9 -1.06 4.84 -21.07
C SER A 9 0.27 5.31 -21.68
N LEU A 10 0.21 6.23 -22.65
CA LEU A 10 1.36 6.75 -23.38
C LEU A 10 1.94 8.06 -22.84
N ASN A 11 1.23 8.82 -22.00
CA ASN A 11 1.71 10.08 -21.43
C ASN A 11 1.06 10.34 -20.06
N PRO A 12 1.65 9.83 -18.95
CA PRO A 12 1.15 10.12 -17.61
C PRO A 12 1.39 11.60 -17.28
N PRO A 13 0.37 12.34 -16.85
CA PRO A 13 0.55 13.73 -16.44
C PRO A 13 1.36 13.83 -15.14
N VAL A 14 2.24 14.84 -15.06
CA VAL A 14 2.94 15.24 -13.83
C VAL A 14 2.10 16.31 -13.16
N PHE A 15 1.65 16.07 -11.91
CA PHE A 15 0.71 16.95 -11.22
C PHE A 15 1.30 17.56 -9.94
N THR A 16 0.95 18.83 -9.70
CA THR A 16 0.92 19.43 -8.36
C THR A 16 -0.41 19.11 -7.67
N ALA A 17 -0.47 19.16 -6.33
CA ALA A 17 -1.69 18.84 -5.56
C ALA A 17 -2.94 19.64 -6.00
N GLU A 18 -2.77 20.90 -6.40
CA GLU A 18 -3.84 21.80 -6.84
C GLU A 18 -4.28 21.51 -8.30
N SER A 19 -3.33 21.18 -9.18
CA SER A 19 -3.62 20.75 -10.55
C SER A 19 -4.34 19.39 -10.59
N MET A 20 -4.03 18.50 -9.64
CA MET A 20 -4.63 17.18 -9.53
C MET A 20 -6.10 17.28 -9.11
N TYR A 21 -6.42 18.15 -8.15
CA TYR A 21 -7.78 18.39 -7.71
C TYR A 21 -8.67 18.94 -8.85
N THR A 22 -8.17 19.95 -9.58
CA THR A 22 -8.88 20.54 -10.74
C THR A 22 -9.03 19.56 -11.90
N PHE A 23 -8.00 18.74 -12.15
CA PHE A 23 -8.07 17.65 -13.12
C PHE A 23 -9.18 16.66 -12.72
N MET A 24 -9.20 16.18 -11.48
CA MET A 24 -10.07 15.09 -11.02
C MET A 24 -11.57 15.43 -11.01
N ILE A 25 -11.96 16.65 -10.65
CA ILE A 25 -13.37 17.10 -10.73
C ILE A 25 -13.85 17.17 -12.18
N ARG A 26 -12.99 17.60 -13.12
CA ARG A 26 -13.31 17.67 -14.55
C ARG A 26 -13.59 16.29 -15.16
N TRP A 27 -13.16 15.20 -14.52
CA TRP A 27 -13.31 13.81 -15.00
C TRP A 27 -14.38 12.99 -14.27
N GLY A 28 -15.15 13.59 -13.35
CA GLY A 28 -16.36 12.97 -12.79
C GLY A 28 -16.14 11.91 -11.70
N ILE A 29 -15.02 12.00 -10.96
CA ILE A 29 -14.77 11.20 -9.74
C ILE A 29 -15.75 11.66 -8.64
N ARG A 30 -16.46 10.71 -8.00
CA ARG A 30 -17.54 10.96 -7.02
C ARG A 30 -17.00 10.94 -5.58
N GLU A 31 -17.66 11.68 -4.69
CA GLU A 31 -17.54 11.51 -3.23
C GLU A 31 -18.25 10.21 -2.82
N ASP A 32 -17.52 9.25 -2.25
CA ASP A 32 -18.08 7.99 -1.75
C ASP A 32 -17.85 7.86 -0.23
N GLU A 33 -18.84 7.27 0.47
CA GLU A 33 -18.71 6.89 1.88
C GLU A 33 -17.58 5.87 2.08
N VAL A 34 -16.92 5.96 3.23
CA VAL A 34 -15.75 5.17 3.61
C VAL A 34 -16.14 3.70 3.86
N MET A 35 -16.37 2.95 2.77
CA MET A 35 -16.59 1.52 2.78
C MET A 35 -15.27 0.77 2.67
N PHE A 36 -15.23 -0.45 3.23
CA PHE A 36 -14.14 -1.39 2.99
C PHE A 36 -14.00 -1.66 1.49
N ILE A 37 -12.80 -1.43 0.94
CA ILE A 37 -12.50 -1.70 -0.47
C ILE A 37 -11.92 -3.11 -0.58
N GLN A 38 -12.55 -3.95 -1.40
CA GLN A 38 -12.04 -5.31 -1.64
C GLN A 38 -10.61 -5.27 -2.23
N PRO A 39 -9.63 -5.97 -1.63
CA PRO A 39 -8.25 -5.82 -2.05
C PRO A 39 -7.97 -6.34 -3.46
N MET A 40 -7.10 -5.63 -4.19
CA MET A 40 -6.46 -6.13 -5.40
C MET A 40 -5.43 -7.21 -5.04
N LEU A 41 -5.53 -8.40 -5.63
CA LEU A 41 -4.71 -9.56 -5.31
C LEU A 41 -3.69 -9.86 -6.41
N LEU A 42 -2.53 -10.36 -5.97
CA LEU A 42 -1.44 -10.77 -6.85
C LEU A 42 -1.79 -12.08 -7.56
N THR A 43 -1.36 -12.24 -8.81
CA THR A 43 -1.35 -13.49 -9.57
C THR A 43 0.04 -14.11 -9.55
N GLU A 44 0.14 -15.41 -9.31
CA GLU A 44 1.44 -16.08 -9.28
C GLU A 44 2.09 -16.07 -10.67
N LYS A 45 3.39 -15.79 -10.70
CA LYS A 45 4.24 -15.90 -11.88
C LYS A 45 5.49 -16.70 -11.50
N ALA A 46 5.72 -17.77 -12.25
CA ALA A 46 6.78 -18.74 -11.94
C ALA A 46 8.20 -18.16 -12.00
N GLU A 47 8.47 -17.28 -12.96
CA GLU A 47 9.82 -16.80 -13.25
C GLU A 47 9.89 -15.27 -13.22
N PRO A 48 10.99 -14.70 -12.69
CA PRO A 48 11.23 -13.26 -12.74
C PRO A 48 11.40 -12.80 -14.20
N PHE A 49 11.14 -11.52 -14.45
CA PHE A 49 11.13 -10.98 -15.82
C PHE A 49 11.61 -9.54 -15.86
N LYS A 50 11.93 -9.06 -17.07
CA LYS A 50 12.20 -7.65 -17.35
C LYS A 50 11.10 -7.08 -18.22
N ASP A 51 10.52 -5.95 -17.82
CA ASP A 51 9.50 -5.23 -18.60
C ASP A 51 9.42 -3.78 -18.13
N ASP A 52 9.56 -2.85 -19.07
CA ASP A 52 9.59 -1.41 -18.78
C ASP A 52 8.27 -0.85 -18.30
N ARG A 53 7.18 -1.61 -18.45
CA ARG A 53 5.85 -1.25 -17.94
C ARG A 53 5.64 -1.64 -16.49
N TYR A 54 6.55 -2.43 -15.92
CA TYR A 54 6.48 -2.91 -14.55
C TYR A 54 7.54 -2.27 -13.67
N TRP A 55 7.19 -2.13 -12.40
CA TRP A 55 8.16 -2.03 -11.33
C TRP A 55 8.03 -3.24 -10.41
N PHE A 56 8.99 -3.38 -9.50
CA PHE A 56 9.10 -4.51 -8.60
C PHE A 56 9.27 -4.03 -7.16
N GLU A 57 8.40 -4.51 -6.27
CA GLU A 57 8.40 -4.20 -4.84
C GLU A 57 8.79 -5.47 -4.04
N PRO A 58 9.39 -5.36 -2.86
CA PRO A 58 9.59 -6.50 -1.96
C PRO A 58 8.23 -7.08 -1.52
N LEU A 59 8.15 -8.40 -1.41
CA LEU A 59 7.08 -9.03 -0.64
C LEU A 59 7.44 -8.95 0.84
N VAL A 60 6.66 -8.16 1.58
CA VAL A 60 6.73 -8.09 3.04
C VAL A 60 5.92 -9.24 3.61
N ASP A 61 6.54 -10.02 4.50
CA ASP A 61 5.83 -11.04 5.26
C ASP A 61 5.10 -10.38 6.43
N GLY A 62 3.77 -10.30 6.32
CA GLY A 62 2.98 -9.52 7.25
C GLY A 62 1.47 -9.74 7.13
N GLN A 63 0.72 -8.77 7.65
CA GLN A 63 -0.73 -8.72 7.56
C GLN A 63 -1.14 -7.51 6.73
N ARG A 64 -1.78 -7.76 5.58
CA ARG A 64 -2.36 -6.69 4.76
C ARG A 64 -3.44 -5.94 5.51
N LEU A 65 -3.27 -4.62 5.61
CA LEU A 65 -4.21 -3.70 6.21
C LEU A 65 -4.61 -2.60 5.23
N GLN A 66 -5.91 -2.27 5.24
CA GLN A 66 -6.43 -1.03 4.69
C GLN A 66 -6.59 -0.04 5.84
N LEU A 67 -5.89 1.08 5.78
CA LEU A 67 -5.97 2.15 6.78
C LEU A 67 -6.83 3.28 6.22
N HIS A 68 -7.98 3.50 6.85
CA HIS A 68 -8.88 4.60 6.55
C HIS A 68 -8.63 5.70 7.59
N LEU A 69 -8.23 6.88 7.13
CA LEU A 69 -8.14 8.07 7.96
C LEU A 69 -9.26 9.03 7.54
N SER A 70 -10.16 9.34 8.46
CA SER A 70 -11.18 10.37 8.24
C SER A 70 -11.33 11.27 9.45
N THR A 71 -11.29 12.58 9.25
CA THR A 71 -11.42 13.58 10.33
C THR A 71 -10.44 13.35 11.50
N GLY A 72 -9.23 12.87 11.18
CA GLY A 72 -8.20 12.55 12.17
C GLY A 72 -8.38 11.25 12.94
N LYS A 73 -9.37 10.42 12.59
CA LYS A 73 -9.57 9.09 13.19
C LYS A 73 -9.16 7.99 12.22
N ALA A 74 -8.31 7.08 12.69
CA ALA A 74 -7.88 5.92 11.93
C ALA A 74 -8.79 4.72 12.19
N LEU A 75 -9.15 4.00 11.13
CA LEU A 75 -9.77 2.68 11.13
C LEU A 75 -8.87 1.73 10.35
N LEU A 76 -8.47 0.61 10.95
CA LEU A 76 -7.61 -0.39 10.33
C LEU A 76 -8.41 -1.66 10.06
N LEU A 77 -8.50 -2.05 8.79
CA LEU A 77 -9.23 -3.22 8.35
C LEU A 77 -8.26 -4.25 7.76
N THR A 78 -8.38 -5.51 8.18
CA THR A 78 -7.63 -6.61 7.55
C THR A 78 -8.06 -6.84 6.09
N ARG A 79 -7.32 -7.69 5.36
CA ARG A 79 -7.71 -8.22 4.04
C ARG A 79 -9.17 -8.65 3.91
N HIS A 80 -9.83 -9.07 5.00
CA HIS A 80 -11.21 -9.56 4.99
C HIS A 80 -12.21 -8.57 5.60
N GLY A 81 -11.80 -7.32 5.87
CA GLY A 81 -12.67 -6.29 6.42
C GLY A 81 -12.84 -6.33 7.94
N ASN A 82 -12.13 -7.21 8.66
CA ASN A 82 -12.18 -7.21 10.13
C ASN A 82 -11.47 -5.98 10.71
N ASP A 83 -12.13 -5.29 11.64
CA ASP A 83 -11.56 -4.17 12.38
C ASP A 83 -10.49 -4.63 13.38
N VAL A 84 -9.28 -4.10 13.21
CA VAL A 84 -8.11 -4.34 14.05
C VAL A 84 -7.52 -3.02 14.58
N THR A 85 -8.30 -1.94 14.60
CA THR A 85 -7.86 -0.60 15.01
C THR A 85 -7.27 -0.60 16.40
N ALA A 86 -7.92 -1.29 17.35
CA ALA A 86 -7.44 -1.39 18.73
C ALA A 86 -6.11 -2.15 18.85
N GLN A 87 -5.79 -3.00 17.87
CA GLN A 87 -4.62 -3.89 17.89
C GLN A 87 -3.32 -3.14 17.60
N TYR A 88 -3.40 -2.06 16.83
CA TYR A 88 -2.24 -1.32 16.32
C TYR A 88 -2.32 0.18 16.65
N PRO A 89 -2.33 0.57 17.94
CA PRO A 89 -2.42 1.96 18.38
C PRO A 89 -1.27 2.85 17.88
N GLU A 90 -0.11 2.29 17.52
CA GLU A 90 0.97 3.03 16.86
C GLU A 90 0.61 3.55 15.47
N LEU A 91 -0.37 2.95 14.79
CA LEU A 91 -0.81 3.30 13.44
C LEU A 91 -1.99 4.28 13.44
N HIS A 92 -2.30 4.93 14.58
CA HIS A 92 -3.39 5.92 14.65
C HIS A 92 -2.96 7.30 14.16
N ASN A 93 -1.66 7.62 14.29
CA ASN A 93 -1.10 8.89 13.91
C ASN A 93 -0.42 8.77 12.54
N VAL A 94 -1.21 8.93 11.47
CA VAL A 94 -0.70 8.88 10.10
C VAL A 94 0.15 10.14 9.82
N PRO A 95 1.42 10.01 9.42
CA PRO A 95 2.33 11.14 9.20
C PRO A 95 2.11 11.78 7.83
N LEU A 96 0.97 12.45 7.65
CA LEU A 96 0.68 13.20 6.43
C LEU A 96 1.27 14.62 6.51
N ARG A 97 1.86 15.10 5.42
CA ARG A 97 2.41 16.47 5.30
C ARG A 97 1.40 17.59 5.49
N LYS A 98 0.12 17.27 5.30
CA LYS A 98 -1.01 18.17 5.50
C LYS A 98 -2.23 17.36 5.92
N PRO A 99 -3.16 17.95 6.69
CA PRO A 99 -4.42 17.31 7.03
C PRO A 99 -5.16 16.85 5.76
N ALA A 100 -5.58 15.59 5.75
CA ALA A 100 -6.34 14.98 4.66
C ALA A 100 -7.04 13.71 5.15
N ASP A 101 -8.12 13.36 4.46
CA ASP A 101 -8.76 12.06 4.59
C ASP A 101 -8.20 11.13 3.51
N VAL A 102 -7.82 9.90 3.88
CA VAL A 102 -7.17 8.95 2.97
C VAL A 102 -7.61 7.53 3.22
N VAL A 103 -7.50 6.69 2.18
CA VAL A 103 -7.49 5.24 2.33
C VAL A 103 -6.17 4.73 1.79
N LEU A 104 -5.35 4.14 2.66
CA LEU A 104 -4.05 3.57 2.35
C LEU A 104 -4.16 2.03 2.29
N ASP A 105 -3.39 1.42 1.39
CA ASP A 105 -3.25 -0.04 1.30
C ASP A 105 -1.78 -0.41 1.51
N GLY A 106 -1.54 -1.39 2.36
CA GLY A 106 -0.20 -1.68 2.87
C GLY A 106 -0.11 -2.97 3.64
N GLU A 107 1.11 -3.32 4.03
CA GLU A 107 1.42 -4.51 4.81
C GLU A 107 1.93 -4.10 6.19
N ALA A 108 1.28 -4.58 7.26
CA ALA A 108 1.76 -4.42 8.62
C ALA A 108 2.68 -5.58 8.98
N ALA A 109 3.89 -5.29 9.46
CA ALA A 109 4.84 -6.30 9.92
C ALA A 109 5.51 -5.88 11.23
N CYS A 110 5.86 -6.86 12.04
CA CYS A 110 6.79 -6.65 13.15
C CYS A 110 8.21 -6.77 12.60
N LEU A 111 9.13 -5.91 13.05
CA LEU A 111 10.54 -6.03 12.70
C LEU A 111 11.32 -6.60 13.88
N ASN A 112 12.20 -7.55 13.61
CA ASN A 112 13.18 -8.02 14.57
C ASN A 112 14.22 -6.91 14.80
N PRO A 113 14.41 -6.41 16.04
CA PRO A 113 15.29 -5.27 16.30
C PRO A 113 16.78 -5.51 15.98
N GLU A 114 17.24 -6.76 16.01
CA GLU A 114 18.65 -7.12 15.78
C GLU A 114 18.97 -7.24 14.29
N THR A 115 18.05 -7.83 13.52
CA THR A 115 18.27 -8.14 12.11
C THR A 115 17.60 -7.16 11.15
N GLY A 116 16.64 -6.36 11.64
CA GLY A 116 15.80 -5.46 10.84
C GLY A 116 14.84 -6.19 9.89
N ARG A 117 14.71 -7.52 9.99
CA ARG A 117 13.85 -8.34 9.13
C ARG A 117 12.44 -8.44 9.69
N THR A 118 11.48 -8.73 8.82
CA THR A 118 10.11 -9.02 9.22
C THR A 118 10.06 -10.30 10.06
N ASP A 119 9.29 -10.27 11.13
CA ASP A 119 9.08 -11.39 12.05
C ASP A 119 7.57 -11.66 12.16
N PHE A 120 7.13 -12.67 11.41
CA PHE A 120 5.72 -13.04 11.33
C PHE A 120 5.20 -13.68 12.61
N ASP A 121 6.04 -14.38 13.38
CA ASP A 121 5.63 -14.98 14.65
C ASP A 121 5.36 -13.89 15.68
N SER A 122 6.24 -12.89 15.76
CA SER A 122 6.02 -11.68 16.57
C SER A 122 4.77 -10.90 16.15
N LEU A 123 4.50 -10.80 14.85
CA LEU A 123 3.25 -10.20 14.34
C LEU A 123 2.02 -11.00 14.77
N GLN A 124 2.06 -12.33 14.69
CA GLN A 124 0.97 -13.19 15.14
C GLN A 124 0.76 -13.08 16.66
N GLU A 125 1.83 -13.01 17.44
CA GLU A 125 1.75 -12.74 18.87
C GLU A 125 1.01 -11.42 19.11
N ARG A 126 1.44 -10.34 18.44
CA ARG A 126 0.76 -9.04 18.49
C ARG A 126 -0.72 -9.19 18.20
N PHE A 127 -1.08 -9.77 17.06
CA PHE A 127 -2.47 -9.91 16.61
C PHE A 127 -3.37 -10.69 17.59
N ARG A 128 -2.82 -11.67 18.32
CA ARG A 128 -3.56 -12.47 19.30
C ARG A 128 -3.68 -11.81 20.67
N MET A 129 -2.90 -10.77 20.96
CA MET A 129 -2.92 -10.09 22.26
C MET A 129 -4.30 -9.55 22.62
N LYS A 130 -4.62 -9.57 23.91
CA LYS A 130 -5.86 -9.04 24.48
C LYS A 130 -5.56 -8.08 25.62
N GLY A 131 -6.48 -7.14 25.83
CA GLY A 131 -6.39 -6.13 26.88
C GLY A 131 -5.65 -4.87 26.41
N THR A 132 -6.33 -3.74 26.47
CA THR A 132 -5.86 -2.44 25.98
C THR A 132 -4.51 -2.02 26.57
N ALA A 133 -4.29 -2.27 27.87
CA ALA A 133 -3.03 -1.93 28.53
C ALA A 133 -1.84 -2.73 27.95
N ARG A 134 -2.02 -4.05 27.79
CA ARG A 134 -0.98 -4.94 27.23
C ARG A 134 -0.67 -4.59 25.77
N ILE A 135 -1.70 -4.33 24.97
CA ILE A 135 -1.54 -3.93 23.57
C ILE A 135 -0.78 -2.60 23.45
N ARG A 136 -1.06 -1.62 24.32
CA ARG A 136 -0.33 -0.35 24.34
C ARG A 136 1.13 -0.51 24.73
N GLU A 137 1.45 -1.39 25.69
CA GLU A 137 2.83 -1.63 26.09
C GLU A 137 3.61 -2.37 24.99
N ALA A 138 2.96 -3.30 24.30
CA ALA A 138 3.57 -4.08 23.22
C ALA A 138 4.06 -3.23 22.04
N ARG A 139 3.65 -1.96 21.92
CA ARG A 139 4.22 -1.00 20.96
C ARG A 139 5.73 -0.82 21.11
N LYS A 140 6.27 -1.02 22.32
CA LYS A 140 7.69 -0.84 22.61
C LYS A 140 8.50 -2.10 22.33
N THR A 141 7.92 -3.27 22.59
CA THR A 141 8.62 -4.56 22.52
C THR A 141 8.38 -5.27 21.19
N LEU A 142 7.21 -5.09 20.58
CA LEU A 142 6.78 -5.65 19.30
C LEU A 142 6.21 -4.53 18.41
N PRO A 143 7.05 -3.57 18.00
CA PRO A 143 6.61 -2.42 17.21
C PRO A 143 6.15 -2.86 15.82
N ILE A 144 4.99 -2.35 15.38
CA ILE A 144 4.51 -2.57 14.01
C ILE A 144 5.02 -1.47 13.09
N VAL A 145 5.47 -1.89 11.91
CA VAL A 145 5.77 -1.03 10.77
C VAL A 145 4.75 -1.32 9.68
N TYR A 146 4.14 -0.26 9.15
CA TYR A 146 3.18 -0.30 8.06
C TYR A 146 3.85 0.13 6.75
N PHE A 147 4.07 -0.86 5.89
CA PHE A 147 4.67 -0.67 4.58
C PHE A 147 3.58 -0.31 3.57
N VAL A 148 3.43 0.98 3.29
CA VAL A 148 2.35 1.52 2.44
C VAL A 148 2.71 1.38 0.97
N PHE A 149 1.95 0.56 0.24
CA PHE A 149 2.20 0.31 -1.16
C PHE A 149 1.18 1.01 -2.09
N ASP A 150 0.03 1.48 -1.62
CA ASP A 150 -0.94 2.21 -2.45
C ASP A 150 -1.76 3.25 -1.67
N ILE A 151 -2.41 4.16 -2.40
CA ILE A 151 -3.42 5.10 -1.90
C ILE A 151 -4.67 5.00 -2.78
N LEU A 152 -5.80 4.67 -2.16
CA LEU A 152 -7.05 4.35 -2.86
C LEU A 152 -8.03 5.52 -2.85
N MET A 153 -8.00 6.34 -1.79
CA MET A 153 -8.84 7.54 -1.65
C MET A 153 -8.01 8.72 -1.15
N TYR A 154 -8.37 9.93 -1.58
CA TYR A 154 -7.81 11.18 -1.06
C TYR A 154 -8.87 12.28 -1.04
N ASN A 155 -9.20 12.80 0.15
CA ASN A 155 -10.21 13.85 0.38
C ASN A 155 -11.53 13.59 -0.36
N GLY A 156 -12.11 12.40 -0.14
CA GLY A 156 -13.37 11.98 -0.77
C GLY A 156 -13.25 11.51 -2.22
N LEU A 157 -12.10 11.68 -2.87
CA LEU A 157 -11.90 11.27 -4.27
C LEU A 157 -11.42 9.82 -4.36
N ASP A 158 -12.14 8.99 -5.15
CA ASP A 158 -11.70 7.64 -5.53
C ASP A 158 -10.58 7.67 -6.58
N LEU A 159 -9.43 7.13 -6.19
CA LEU A 159 -8.21 7.09 -7.01
C LEU A 159 -8.05 5.78 -7.77
N ARG A 160 -8.88 4.75 -7.53
CA ARG A 160 -8.69 3.39 -8.05
C ARG A 160 -8.68 3.33 -9.58
N ASP A 161 -9.43 4.23 -10.23
CA ASP A 161 -9.45 4.35 -11.69
C ASP A 161 -8.21 5.02 -12.28
N LEU A 162 -7.35 5.63 -11.46
CA LEU A 162 -6.08 6.22 -11.90
C LEU A 162 -4.99 5.14 -12.09
N PRO A 163 -4.00 5.36 -12.98
CA PRO A 163 -2.79 4.55 -13.06
C PRO A 163 -2.06 4.43 -11.71
N LEU A 164 -1.51 3.25 -11.42
CA LEU A 164 -0.70 2.98 -10.21
C LEU A 164 0.39 4.05 -9.99
N ILE A 165 1.10 4.42 -11.05
CA ILE A 165 2.14 5.46 -10.98
C ILE A 165 1.60 6.81 -10.49
N SER A 166 0.38 7.19 -10.89
CA SER A 166 -0.26 8.44 -10.45
C SER A 166 -0.65 8.38 -8.98
N ARG A 167 -1.24 7.25 -8.53
CA ARG A 167 -1.59 7.04 -7.11
C ARG A 167 -0.34 7.10 -6.24
N ARG A 168 0.72 6.43 -6.68
CA ARG A 168 1.99 6.38 -5.96
C ARG A 168 2.72 7.71 -5.91
N ASN A 169 2.70 8.50 -6.98
CA ASN A 169 3.26 9.86 -6.94
C ASN A 169 2.55 10.72 -5.89
N LEU A 170 1.22 10.64 -5.79
CA LEU A 170 0.48 11.33 -4.72
C LEU A 170 0.92 10.81 -3.34
N LEU A 171 0.98 9.49 -3.13
CA LEU A 171 1.43 8.89 -1.88
C LEU A 171 2.83 9.39 -1.47
N GLU A 172 3.78 9.43 -2.40
CA GLU A 172 5.14 9.92 -2.16
C GLU A 172 5.17 11.38 -1.71
N THR A 173 4.28 12.21 -2.25
CA THR A 173 4.20 13.64 -1.90
C THR A 173 3.49 13.89 -0.58
N LEU A 174 2.61 12.99 -0.14
CA LEU A 174 1.70 13.21 0.97
C LEU A 174 2.17 12.53 2.27
N LEU A 175 2.61 11.27 2.20
CA LEU A 175 3.01 10.47 3.35
C LEU A 175 4.50 10.64 3.65
N GLU A 176 4.83 10.88 4.92
CA GLU A 176 6.21 10.93 5.40
C GLU A 176 6.61 9.60 6.04
N ASP A 177 7.83 9.14 5.75
CA ASP A 177 8.36 7.94 6.40
C ASP A 177 8.70 8.26 7.87
N ASN A 178 8.42 7.34 8.78
CA ASN A 178 8.85 7.38 10.18
C ASN A 178 9.05 5.95 10.72
N HIS A 179 9.15 5.78 12.03
CA HIS A 179 9.35 4.45 12.65
C HIS A 179 8.21 3.44 12.43
N HIS A 180 7.00 3.90 12.11
CA HIS A 180 5.81 3.07 11.96
C HIS A 180 5.21 3.10 10.55
N TYR A 181 5.62 4.05 9.70
CA TYR A 181 5.14 4.20 8.32
C TYR A 181 6.33 4.23 7.38
N VAL A 182 6.32 3.33 6.41
CA VAL A 182 7.35 3.28 5.38
C VAL A 182 6.66 3.17 4.03
N LYS A 183 6.91 4.11 3.13
CA LYS A 183 6.48 3.96 1.73
C LYS A 183 7.25 2.81 1.10
N MET A 184 6.51 1.86 0.54
CA MET A 184 7.09 0.69 -0.13
C MET A 184 8.06 1.14 -1.22
N LYS A 185 9.30 0.64 -1.16
CA LYS A 185 10.30 0.91 -2.20
C LYS A 185 10.00 0.03 -3.41
N HIS A 186 10.33 0.55 -4.59
CA HIS A 186 10.19 -0.18 -5.84
C HIS A 186 11.42 0.05 -6.72
N TRP A 187 11.64 -0.87 -7.63
CA TRP A 187 12.68 -0.80 -8.66
C TRP A 187 12.07 -0.99 -10.04
N GLU A 188 12.52 -0.19 -10.98
CA GLU A 188 11.99 -0.14 -12.35
C GLU A 188 12.61 -1.23 -13.24
N ARG A 189 11.82 -1.76 -14.18
CA ARG A 189 12.24 -2.58 -15.34
C ARG A 189 12.81 -3.97 -15.03
N ASP A 190 13.87 -4.08 -14.23
CA ASP A 190 14.68 -5.31 -14.12
C ASP A 190 14.28 -6.19 -12.93
N GLY A 191 13.14 -6.87 -13.04
CA GLY A 191 12.65 -7.78 -12.00
C GLY A 191 13.57 -8.97 -11.74
N ILE A 192 14.42 -9.34 -12.70
CA ILE A 192 15.43 -10.40 -12.52
C ILE A 192 16.49 -9.95 -11.51
N ALA A 193 17.04 -8.76 -11.69
CA ALA A 193 18.02 -8.21 -10.76
C ALA A 193 17.43 -8.00 -9.35
N VAL A 194 16.19 -7.51 -9.26
CA VAL A 194 15.50 -7.31 -7.98
C VAL A 194 15.22 -8.64 -7.29
N TYR A 195 14.80 -9.67 -8.05
CA TYR A 195 14.60 -11.02 -7.52
C TYR A 195 15.91 -11.61 -6.98
N GLU A 196 17.02 -11.51 -7.73
CA GLU A 196 18.32 -12.00 -7.24
C GLU A 196 18.81 -11.26 -5.98
N ALA A 197 18.54 -9.96 -5.88
CA ALA A 197 18.81 -9.21 -4.65
C ALA A 197 17.90 -9.70 -3.50
N ALA A 198 16.61 -9.90 -3.76
CA ALA A 198 15.64 -10.43 -2.80
C ALA A 198 16.09 -11.80 -2.24
N ARG A 199 16.59 -12.69 -3.10
CA ARG A 199 17.13 -14.01 -2.68
C ARG A 199 18.31 -13.88 -1.74
N LYS A 200 19.29 -13.02 -2.08
CA LYS A 200 20.49 -12.79 -1.25
C LYS A 200 20.16 -12.15 0.09
N LEU A 201 19.15 -11.28 0.13
CA LEU A 201 18.71 -10.60 1.35
C LEU A 201 17.73 -11.45 2.19
N GLY A 202 17.23 -12.55 1.64
CA GLY A 202 16.32 -13.47 2.30
C GLY A 202 14.88 -12.98 2.36
N TRP A 203 14.44 -12.17 1.40
CA TRP A 203 13.04 -11.77 1.27
C TRP A 203 12.16 -12.92 0.78
N GLU A 204 10.86 -12.86 1.06
CA GLU A 204 9.88 -13.85 0.58
C GLU A 204 9.78 -13.91 -0.95
N GLY A 205 10.04 -12.78 -1.61
CA GLY A 205 10.00 -12.66 -3.07
C GLY A 205 9.77 -11.22 -3.48
N ILE A 206 9.24 -11.04 -4.68
CA ILE A 206 8.93 -9.73 -5.24
C ILE A 206 7.52 -9.66 -5.83
N ALA A 207 6.91 -8.49 -5.77
CA ALA A 207 5.69 -8.16 -6.48
C ALA A 207 6.00 -7.33 -7.72
N GLY A 208 5.72 -7.86 -8.91
CA GLY A 208 5.75 -7.09 -10.16
C GLY A 208 4.42 -6.39 -10.38
N LYS A 209 4.39 -5.05 -10.43
CA LYS A 209 3.15 -4.29 -10.66
C LYS A 209 3.24 -3.45 -11.93
N HIS A 210 2.21 -3.56 -12.78
CA HIS A 210 2.11 -2.78 -14.01
C HIS A 210 1.79 -1.31 -13.67
N LYS A 211 2.68 -0.39 -14.06
CA LYS A 211 2.64 1.03 -13.69
C LYS A 211 1.37 1.77 -14.13
N TYR A 212 0.80 1.32 -15.24
CA TYR A 212 -0.42 1.92 -15.82
C TYR A 212 -1.71 1.20 -15.43
N SER A 213 -1.64 0.23 -14.50
CA SER A 213 -2.83 -0.50 -14.06
C SER A 213 -3.72 0.32 -13.12
N ARG A 214 -5.02 0.14 -13.29
CA ARG A 214 -6.03 0.56 -12.31
C ARG A 214 -6.00 -0.39 -11.12
N TYR A 215 -6.49 0.07 -9.98
CA TYR A 215 -6.77 -0.80 -8.85
C TYR A 215 -8.09 -1.54 -9.12
N ILE A 216 -8.05 -2.86 -9.14
CA ILE A 216 -9.25 -3.70 -9.34
C ILE A 216 -9.44 -4.65 -8.17
N GLU A 217 -10.68 -4.97 -7.87
CA GLU A 217 -11.02 -5.90 -6.80
C GLU A 217 -10.70 -7.34 -7.24
N GLY A 218 -10.08 -8.11 -6.35
CA GLY A 218 -9.73 -9.50 -6.62
C GLY A 218 -8.43 -9.67 -7.42
N ARG A 219 -8.25 -10.87 -7.98
CA ARG A 219 -6.99 -11.28 -8.63
C ARG A 219 -6.78 -10.54 -9.95
N SER A 220 -5.57 -10.06 -10.17
CA SER A 220 -5.22 -9.26 -11.35
C SER A 220 -3.96 -9.77 -12.03
N ASP A 221 -3.97 -9.78 -13.37
CA ASP A 221 -2.78 -10.06 -14.17
C ASP A 221 -1.80 -8.87 -14.22
N SER A 222 -2.21 -7.71 -13.71
CA SER A 222 -1.35 -6.53 -13.61
C SER A 222 -0.46 -6.52 -12.37
N TRP A 223 -0.80 -7.31 -11.36
CA TRP A 223 -0.09 -7.42 -10.08
C TRP A 223 0.36 -8.87 -9.93
N LEU A 224 1.65 -9.11 -9.98
CA LEU A 224 2.25 -10.42 -10.12
C LEU A 224 3.09 -10.74 -8.89
N ARG A 225 2.98 -11.96 -8.37
CA ARG A 225 3.80 -12.49 -7.26
C ARG A 225 4.86 -13.42 -7.84
N ILE A 226 6.12 -13.16 -7.56
CA ILE A 226 7.23 -14.08 -7.84
C ILE A 226 7.85 -14.48 -6.50
N ASP A 227 7.57 -15.70 -6.07
CA ASP A 227 8.08 -16.26 -4.82
C ASP A 227 9.54 -16.67 -4.93
N ARG A 228 10.28 -16.47 -3.85
CA ARG A 228 11.64 -16.99 -3.72
C ARG A 228 11.58 -18.52 -3.69
N ARG A 229 12.19 -19.15 -4.70
CA ARG A 229 12.54 -20.57 -4.70
C ARG A 229 13.95 -20.81 -4.16
#